data_AF-A0A1E3X6I1-F1
#
_entry.id   AF-A0A1E3X6I1-F1
#
_cell.length_a   1.000
_cell.length_b   1.000
_cell.length_c   1.000
_cell.angle_alpha   90.00
_cell.angle_beta   90.00
_cell.angle_gamma   90.00
#
_symmetry.space_group_name_H-M   'P 1'
#
loop_
_entity.id
_entity.type
_entity.pdbx_description
1 polymer ?
#
loop_
_entity_poly.entity_id
_entity_poly.type
_entity_poly.pdbx_seq_one_letter_code
_entity_poly.pdbx_strand_id
1 'polypeptide(L)' 'MHRTQLIIEDWQYEYLRDLSDEKGKSISEIVREMISSFIEEEISGSALSDICGIGEDEEGSGKDHNKLLYNKVDDD' A
#
# COMPACT_ATOMS: atom_id res chain seq x y z
N MET A 1 -9.94 -16.58 0.43
CA MET A 1 -9.93 -15.98 1.79
C MET A 1 -9.09 -16.85 2.70
N HIS A 2 -8.15 -16.23 3.44
CA HIS A 2 -7.38 -16.90 4.48
C HIS A 2 -7.86 -16.42 5.86
N ARG A 3 -7.83 -17.31 6.86
CA ARG A 3 -8.21 -16.97 8.24
C ARG A 3 -6.96 -16.67 9.05
N THR A 4 -6.91 -15.50 9.66
CA THR A 4 -5.82 -15.04 10.53
C THR A 4 -6.39 -14.64 11.87
N GLN A 5 -5.69 -14.96 12.97
CA GLN A 5 -5.99 -14.45 14.30
C GLN A 5 -5.10 -13.23 14.57
N LEU A 6 -5.72 -12.14 15.03
CA LEU A 6 -5.04 -10.90 15.40
C LEU A 6 -5.17 -10.73 16.91
N ILE A 7 -4.05 -10.40 17.56
CA ILE A 7 -4.03 -9.94 18.95
C ILE A 7 -3.76 -8.44 18.87
N ILE A 8 -4.64 -7.67 19.50
CA ILE A 8 -4.60 -6.21 19.54
C ILE A 8 -4.77 -5.76 20.99
N GLU A 9 -4.34 -4.54 21.27
CA GLU A 9 -4.51 -3.91 22.58
C GLU A 9 -5.99 -3.59 22.83
N ASP A 10 -6.38 -3.52 24.11
CA ASP A 10 -7.77 -3.26 24.51
C ASP A 10 -8.31 -1.96 23.91
N TRP A 11 -7.48 -0.90 23.89
CA TRP A 11 -7.88 0.39 23.31
C TRP A 11 -8.14 0.32 21.80
N GLN A 12 -7.44 -0.57 21.09
CA GLN A 12 -7.65 -0.79 19.65
C GLN A 12 -8.96 -1.53 19.42
N TYR A 13 -9.26 -2.50 20.28
CA TYR A 13 -10.53 -3.23 20.22
C TYR A 13 -11.72 -2.30 20.48
N GLU A 14 -11.67 -1.48 21.54
CA GLU A 14 -12.77 -0.54 21.85
C GLU A 14 -12.99 0.46 20.71
N TYR A 15 -11.91 1.02 20.14
CA TYR A 15 -12.03 1.89 18.96
C TYR A 15 -12.69 1.19 17.76
N LEU A 16 -12.29 -0.05 17.46
CA LEU A 16 -12.88 -0.82 16.36
C LEU A 16 -14.34 -1.18 16.62
N ARG A 17 -14.71 -1.41 17.88
CA ARG A 17 -16.08 -1.70 18.30
C ARG A 17 -16.98 -0.48 18.15
N ASP A 18 -16.53 0.68 18.61
CA ASP A 18 -17.28 1.94 18.43
C ASP A 18 -17.49 2.25 16.94
N LEU A 19 -16.45 2.05 16.13
CA LEU A 19 -16.52 2.26 14.67
C LEU A 19 -17.45 1.23 13.98
N SER A 20 -17.48 0.00 14.48
CA SER A 20 -18.41 -1.06 14.05
C SER A 20 -19.86 -0.64 14.28
N ASP A 21 -20.16 -0.13 15.48
CA ASP A 21 -21.50 0.33 15.85
C ASP A 21 -21.92 1.56 15.04
N GLU A 22 -21.01 2.53 14.85
CA GLU A 22 -21.26 3.74 14.04
C GLU A 22 -21.57 3.40 12.57
N LYS A 23 -20.79 2.49 11.97
CA LYS A 23 -20.90 2.16 10.54
C LYS A 23 -21.87 1.03 10.24
N GLY A 24 -22.35 0.31 11.26
CA GLY A 24 -23.16 -0.90 11.09
C GLY A 24 -22.42 -2.03 10.36
N LYS A 25 -21.08 -2.07 10.48
CA LYS A 25 -20.21 -3.05 9.80
C LYS A 25 -19.54 -3.96 10.82
N SER A 26 -19.24 -5.20 10.44
CA SER A 26 -18.46 -6.07 11.33
C SER A 26 -17.02 -5.56 11.51
N ILE A 27 -16.43 -5.78 12.69
CA ILE A 27 -15.02 -5.46 12.97
C ILE A 27 -14.09 -6.08 11.91
N SER A 28 -14.34 -7.32 11.49
CA SER A 28 -13.52 -7.96 10.45
C SER A 28 -13.62 -7.27 9.09
N GLU A 29 -14.77 -6.67 8.77
CA GLU A 29 -14.93 -5.87 7.55
C GLU A 29 -14.15 -4.57 7.63
N ILE A 30 -14.27 -3.86 8.76
CA ILE A 30 -13.51 -2.64 9.03
C ILE A 30 -11.99 -2.89 8.97
N VAL A 31 -11.51 -3.96 9.61
CA VAL A 31 -10.08 -4.31 9.58
C VAL A 31 -9.61 -4.63 8.15
N ARG A 32 -10.41 -5.34 7.36
CA ARG A 32 -10.07 -5.58 5.94
C ARG A 32 -10.02 -4.30 5.14
N GLU A 33 -10.98 -3.39 5.32
CA GLU A 33 -11.00 -2.09 4.64
C GLU A 33 -9.76 -1.26 5.00
N MET A 34 -9.41 -1.18 6.29
CA MET A 34 -8.21 -0.48 6.75
C MET A 34 -6.94 -1.07 6.15
N ILE A 35 -6.80 -2.40 6.14
CA ILE A 35 -5.64 -3.07 5.55
C ILE A 35 -5.57 -2.81 4.04
N SER A 36 -6.70 -2.90 3.32
CA SER A 36 -6.75 -2.60 1.89
C SER A 36 -6.34 -1.15 1.60
N SER A 37 -6.91 -0.18 2.31
CA SER A 37 -6.58 1.24 2.12
C SER A 37 -5.12 1.53 2.44
N PHE A 38 -4.57 0.95 3.51
CA PHE A 38 -3.15 1.10 3.84
C PHE A 38 -2.24 0.55 2.74
N ILE A 39 -2.56 -0.64 2.19
CA ILE A 39 -1.80 -1.25 1.10
C ILE A 39 -1.92 -0.41 -0.17
N GLU A 40 -3.11 0.09 -0.51
CA GLU A 40 -3.33 0.95 -1.68
C GLU A 40 -2.56 2.26 -1.58
N GLU A 41 -2.54 2.89 -0.40
CA GLU A 41 -1.74 4.09 -0.13
C GLU A 41 -0.23 3.81 -0.24
N GLU A 42 0.25 2.71 0.35
CA GLU A 42 1.65 2.31 0.27
C GLU A 42 2.08 2.01 -1.17
N ILE A 43 1.24 1.30 -1.94
CA ILE A 43 1.51 0.98 -3.35
C ILE A 43 1.52 2.26 -4.19
N SER A 44 0.54 3.14 -4.01
CA SER A 44 0.43 4.40 -4.77
C SER A 44 1.53 5.41 -4.45
N GLY A 45 2.02 5.43 -3.21
CA GLY A 45 3.19 6.21 -2.79
C GLY A 45 4.54 5.61 -3.20
N SER A 46 4.58 4.32 -3.53
CA SER A 46 5.77 3.68 -4.09
C SER A 46 5.88 4.01 -5.59
N ALA A 47 7.05 4.43 -6.04
CA ALA A 47 7.38 4.86 -7.41
C ALA A 47 7.19 3.78 -8.51
N LEU A 48 6.49 2.68 -8.25
CA LEU A 48 6.07 1.71 -9.27
C LEU A 48 4.99 2.27 -10.21
N SER A 49 4.20 3.24 -9.74
CA SER A 49 3.31 4.05 -10.59
C SER A 49 4.08 4.82 -11.67
N ASP A 50 5.30 5.28 -11.36
CA ASP A 50 6.19 5.98 -12.30
C ASP A 50 6.86 5.02 -13.29
N ILE A 51 7.00 3.74 -12.93
CA ILE A 51 7.60 2.71 -13.79
C ILE A 51 6.57 2.14 -14.78
N CYS A 52 5.27 2.08 -14.43
CA CYS A 52 4.23 1.64 -15.36
C CYS A 52 4.08 2.56 -16.59
N GLY A 53 4.51 3.83 -16.52
CA GLY A 53 4.57 4.73 -17.68
C GLY A 53 5.72 4.46 -18.66
N ILE A 54 6.69 3.62 -18.30
CA ILE A 54 7.86 3.30 -19.16
C ILE A 54 7.53 2.21 -20.20
N GLY A 55 6.36 1.56 -20.10
CA GLY A 55 5.93 0.50 -21.02
C GLY A 55 5.09 0.96 -22.21
N GLU A 56 4.58 2.19 -22.20
CA GLU A 56 3.65 2.71 -23.23
C GLU A 56 4.21 3.89 -24.03
N ASP A 57 5.53 4.11 -24.03
CA ASP A 57 6.17 5.09 -24.91
C ASP A 57 7.20 4.43 -25.83
N GLU A 58 7.02 4.62 -27.14
CA GLU A 58 7.76 3.94 -28.22
C GLU A 58 9.22 4.40 -28.35
N GLU A 59 9.71 5.28 -27.45
CA GLU A 59 11.08 5.84 -27.46
C GLU A 59 11.88 5.62 -26.16
N GLY A 60 11.38 4.82 -25.20
CA GLY A 60 12.07 4.53 -23.94
C GLY A 60 13.18 3.47 -24.04
N SER A 61 14.34 3.81 -24.60
CA SER A 61 15.51 2.91 -24.62
C SER A 61 16.00 2.63 -23.19
N GLY A 62 16.17 1.35 -22.84
CA GLY A 62 16.59 0.85 -21.52
C GLY A 62 18.02 1.19 -21.07
N LYS A 63 18.46 2.44 -21.27
CA LYS A 63 19.78 2.94 -20.85
C LYS A 63 19.78 3.73 -19.54
N ASP A 64 18.61 4.09 -18.99
CA ASP A 64 18.52 4.93 -17.77
C ASP A 64 18.03 4.19 -16.50
N HIS A 65 18.05 2.86 -16.51
CA HIS A 65 17.59 2.07 -15.35
C HIS A 65 18.44 2.29 -14.09
N ASN A 66 19.71 2.67 -14.23
CA ASN A 66 20.61 2.84 -13.10
C ASN A 66 20.20 4.02 -12.20
N LYS A 67 19.73 5.12 -12.81
CA LYS A 67 19.34 6.32 -12.08
C LYS A 67 18.04 6.10 -11.30
N LEU A 68 17.11 5.38 -11.88
CA LEU A 68 15.78 5.11 -11.31
C LEU A 68 15.81 4.01 -10.23
N LEU A 69 16.61 2.96 -10.40
CA LEU A 69 16.59 1.81 -9.49
C LEU A 69 17.55 1.92 -8.31
N TYR A 70 18.66 2.67 -8.45
CA TYR A 70 19.72 2.64 -7.46
C TYR A 70 20.01 3.98 -6.77
N ASN A 71 19.35 5.07 -7.20
CA ASN A 71 19.59 6.43 -6.70
C ASN A 71 21.09 6.73 -6.48
N LYS A 72 21.93 6.22 -7.38
CA LYS A 72 23.37 6.49 -7.39
C LYS A 72 23.60 7.58 -8.42
N VAL A 73 24.09 8.72 -7.92
CA VAL A 73 24.83 9.66 -8.74
C VAL A 73 26.18 8.98 -8.96
N ASP A 74 26.42 8.49 -10.18
CA ASP A 74 27.76 8.05 -10.55
C ASP A 74 28.66 9.30 -10.59
N ASP A 75 29.71 9.25 -9.75
CA ASP A 75 30.82 10.20 -9.70
C ASP A 75 31.88 9.71 -10.70
N ASP A 76 32.26 10.61 -11.63
CA ASP A 76 33.28 10.54 -12.70
C ASP A 76 33.04 9.63 -13.94
#